data_AF-A0A2H0C0H1-F1
#
_entry.id   AF-A0A2H0C0H1-F1
#
_cell.length_a   1.000
_cell.length_b   1.000
_cell.length_c   1.000
_cell.angle_alpha   90.00
_cell.angle_beta   90.00
_cell.angle_gamma   90.00
#
_symmetry.space_group_name_H-M   'P 1'
#
loop_
_entity.id
_entity.type
_entity.pdbx_description
1 polymer ?
#
loop_
_entity_poly.entity_id
_entity_poly.type
_entity_poly.pdbx_seq_one_letter_code
_entity_poly.pdbx_strand_id
1 'polypeptide(L)'
;MNNIDFFHGVVFSRIIDNSPNHIEKYGGNNSFYIINNKTSIYIKYSQKRISPWTFSFAKTHIEEINKVKNGFENIFIVLVCNDNGICCLNYQEFCTVISVESNDFPKWIKARRQKGEKYAVTGSDGKLTYKIGDSDFPQKIY
;
A
#
# COMPACT_ATOMS: atom_id res chain seq x y z
N MET A 1 18.13 13.64 -3.02
CA MET A 1 17.05 12.77 -3.51
C MET A 1 15.81 13.03 -2.67
N ASN A 2 14.63 13.21 -3.27
CA ASN A 2 13.42 13.45 -2.49
C ASN A 2 12.90 12.11 -1.90
N ASN A 3 12.02 12.16 -0.89
CA ASN A 3 11.52 10.95 -0.25
C ASN A 3 10.68 10.06 -1.18
N ILE A 4 9.97 10.66 -2.14
CA ILE A 4 9.17 9.92 -3.12
C ILE A 4 10.08 9.05 -3.97
N ASP A 5 11.12 9.64 -4.56
CA ASP A 5 12.11 8.92 -5.37
C ASP A 5 12.72 7.75 -4.59
N PHE A 6 13.07 7.99 -3.31
CA PHE A 6 13.64 6.96 -2.45
C PHE A 6 12.66 5.82 -2.17
N PHE A 7 11.48 6.12 -1.62
CA PHE A 7 10.55 5.08 -1.19
C PHE A 7 9.83 4.39 -2.34
N HIS A 8 9.51 5.11 -3.42
CA HIS A 8 8.89 4.51 -4.60
C HIS A 8 9.91 3.70 -5.41
N GLY A 9 11.17 4.14 -5.45
CA GLY A 9 12.27 3.38 -6.06
C GLY A 9 12.42 1.98 -5.46
N VAL A 10 12.31 1.84 -4.13
CA VAL A 10 12.35 0.52 -3.46
C VAL A 10 11.20 -0.39 -3.90
N VAL A 11 9.99 0.18 -4.07
CA VAL A 11 8.82 -0.55 -4.56
C VAL A 11 9.07 -1.05 -5.98
N PHE A 12 9.55 -0.19 -6.88
CA PHE A 12 9.80 -0.56 -8.28
C PHE A 12 10.93 -1.55 -8.44
N SER A 13 12.04 -1.39 -7.70
CA SER A 13 13.15 -2.35 -7.71
C SER A 13 12.62 -3.75 -7.43
N ARG A 14 11.87 -3.93 -6.34
CA ARG A 14 11.34 -5.26 -5.98
C ARG A 14 10.38 -5.84 -7.01
N ILE A 15 9.54 -5.02 -7.65
CA ILE A 15 8.64 -5.48 -8.73
C ILE A 15 9.46 -5.94 -9.93
N ILE A 16 10.44 -5.15 -10.37
CA ILE A 16 11.27 -5.42 -11.54
C ILE A 16 12.20 -6.62 -11.31
N ASP A 17 12.72 -6.77 -10.09
CA ASP A 17 13.59 -7.90 -9.71
C ASP A 17 12.83 -9.24 -9.75
N ASN A 18 11.50 -9.23 -9.58
CA ASN A 18 10.68 -10.44 -9.64
C ASN A 18 10.32 -10.85 -11.07
N SER A 19 10.08 -9.88 -11.97
CA SER A 19 9.85 -10.14 -13.39
C SER A 19 9.98 -8.86 -14.24
N PRO A 20 10.16 -8.97 -15.57
CA PRO A 20 10.02 -7.82 -16.46
C PRO A 20 8.60 -7.27 -16.39
N ASN A 21 8.45 -5.97 -16.12
CA ASN A 21 7.14 -5.32 -16.00
C ASN A 21 7.12 -3.98 -16.74
N HIS A 22 6.00 -3.70 -17.40
CA HIS A 22 5.66 -2.35 -17.84
C HIS A 22 5.02 -1.61 -16.67
N ILE A 23 5.67 -0.55 -16.19
CA ILE A 23 5.17 0.27 -15.08
C ILE A 23 4.97 1.70 -15.57
N GLU A 24 3.75 2.21 -15.44
CA GLU A 24 3.40 3.58 -15.81
C GLU A 24 2.71 4.30 -14.65
N LYS A 25 2.88 5.63 -14.59
CA LYS A 25 2.16 6.46 -13.63
C LYS A 25 0.70 6.58 -14.06
N TYR A 26 -0.23 6.54 -13.11
CA TYR A 26 -1.66 6.69 -13.38
C TYR A 26 -2.29 7.87 -12.66
N GLY A 27 -3.03 8.69 -13.41
CA GLY A 27 -3.75 9.85 -12.88
C GLY A 27 -2.84 11.01 -12.45
N GLY A 28 -3.44 12.01 -11.80
CA GLY A 28 -2.74 13.21 -11.33
C GLY A 28 -2.00 13.03 -10.00
N ASN A 29 -2.33 11.99 -9.23
CA ASN A 29 -1.70 11.70 -7.95
C ASN A 29 -0.31 11.07 -8.15
N ASN A 30 0.67 11.48 -7.36
CA ASN A 30 2.04 10.96 -7.42
C ASN A 30 2.22 9.55 -6.83
N SER A 31 1.14 8.92 -6.39
CA SER A 31 1.17 7.65 -5.64
C SER A 31 0.58 6.47 -6.40
N PHE A 32 -0.06 6.70 -7.55
CA PHE A 32 -0.70 5.66 -8.36
C PHE A 32 0.17 5.25 -9.55
N TYR A 33 0.28 3.94 -9.73
CA TYR A 33 0.98 3.32 -10.84
C TYR A 33 0.19 2.11 -11.35
N ILE A 34 0.38 1.77 -12.61
CA ILE A 34 -0.18 0.57 -13.24
C ILE A 34 0.97 -0.33 -13.66
N ILE A 35 0.75 -1.63 -13.46
CA ILE A 35 1.64 -2.71 -13.84
C ILE A 35 0.94 -3.53 -14.92
N ASN A 36 1.58 -3.65 -16.08
CA ASN A 36 1.14 -4.44 -17.24
C ASN A 36 -0.32 -4.15 -17.67
N ASN A 37 -0.78 -2.91 -17.50
CA ASN A 37 -2.13 -2.44 -17.84
C ASN A 37 -3.28 -3.18 -17.14
N LYS A 38 -2.98 -3.97 -16.08
CA LYS A 38 -3.95 -4.84 -15.40
C LYS A 38 -4.07 -4.58 -13.91
N THR A 39 -2.94 -4.36 -13.25
CA THR A 39 -2.87 -4.20 -11.80
C THR A 39 -2.49 -2.77 -11.46
N SER A 40 -3.27 -2.14 -10.61
CA SER A 40 -2.94 -0.82 -10.05
C SER A 40 -2.30 -0.95 -8.68
N ILE A 41 -1.34 -0.08 -8.37
CA ILE A 41 -0.76 0.04 -7.03
C ILE A 41 -0.88 1.48 -6.54
N TYR A 42 -1.15 1.63 -5.24
CA TYR A 42 -1.15 2.89 -4.53
C TYR A 42 -0.08 2.87 -3.44
N ILE A 43 0.96 3.68 -3.61
CA ILE A 43 2.13 3.69 -2.72
C ILE A 43 1.96 4.75 -1.63
N LYS A 44 2.15 4.35 -0.37
CA LYS A 44 2.37 5.26 0.75
C LYS A 44 3.59 4.84 1.53
N TYR A 45 4.30 5.80 2.10
CA TYR A 45 5.49 5.55 2.89
C TYR A 45 5.43 6.24 4.25
N SER A 46 6.20 5.72 5.20
CA SER A 46 6.43 6.33 6.50
C SER A 46 7.93 6.50 6.71
N GLN A 47 8.36 7.69 7.14
CA GLN A 47 9.75 7.99 7.47
C GLN A 47 10.11 7.59 8.91
N LYS A 48 9.13 7.13 9.70
CA LYS A 48 9.38 6.71 11.08
C LYS A 48 10.33 5.53 11.08
N ARG A 49 11.37 5.55 11.92
CA ARG A 49 12.37 4.46 11.99
C ARG A 49 11.89 3.21 12.73
N ILE A 50 10.90 3.37 13.61
CA ILE A 50 10.46 2.31 14.53
C ILE A 50 8.95 2.11 14.42
N SER A 51 8.51 0.85 14.51
CA SER A 51 7.10 0.49 14.52
C SER A 51 6.34 1.10 15.72
N PRO A 52 5.01 1.29 15.62
CA PRO A 52 4.17 1.13 14.44
C PRO A 52 4.34 2.29 13.44
N TRP A 53 4.27 1.98 12.15
CA TRP A 53 4.18 2.96 11.06
C TRP A 53 2.71 3.28 10.80
N THR A 54 2.35 4.56 10.80
CA THR A 54 0.96 5.01 10.58
C THR A 54 0.86 5.75 9.26
N PHE A 55 -0.17 5.43 8.47
CA PHE A 55 -0.44 6.00 7.16
C PHE A 55 -1.83 6.61 7.18
N SER A 56 -1.93 7.93 7.01
CA SER A 56 -3.21 8.64 7.00
C SER A 56 -3.85 8.64 5.62
N PHE A 57 -5.16 8.51 5.57
CA PHE A 57 -5.96 8.52 4.33
C PHE A 57 -6.99 9.64 4.41
N ALA A 58 -6.70 10.76 3.74
CA ALA A 58 -7.69 11.78 3.42
C ALA A 58 -8.82 11.22 2.53
N LYS A 59 -9.96 11.90 2.53
CA LYS A 59 -11.15 11.54 1.75
C LYS A 59 -10.84 11.34 0.27
N THR A 60 -10.11 12.29 -0.33
CA THR A 60 -9.69 12.24 -1.73
C THR A 60 -8.89 10.98 -2.07
N HIS A 61 -8.02 10.51 -1.19
CA HIS A 61 -7.27 9.27 -1.42
C HIS A 61 -8.19 8.05 -1.50
N ILE A 62 -9.20 7.98 -0.64
CA ILE A 62 -10.15 6.86 -0.61
C ILE A 62 -11.04 6.89 -1.84
N GLU A 63 -11.54 8.06 -2.21
CA GLU A 63 -12.34 8.26 -3.43
C GLU A 63 -11.54 7.88 -4.68
N GLU A 64 -10.26 8.26 -4.75
CA GLU A 64 -9.38 7.87 -5.86
C GLU A 64 -9.13 6.35 -5.90
N ILE A 65 -8.83 5.72 -4.76
CA ILE A 65 -8.65 4.26 -4.66
C ILE A 65 -9.92 3.53 -5.13
N ASN A 66 -11.10 3.96 -4.68
CA ASN A 66 -12.38 3.38 -5.08
C ASN A 66 -12.67 3.58 -6.58
N LYS A 67 -12.35 4.78 -7.11
CA LYS A 67 -12.51 5.07 -8.54
C LYS A 67 -11.62 4.17 -9.40
N VAL A 68 -10.36 4.00 -9.01
CA VAL A 68 -9.37 3.17 -9.73
C VAL A 68 -9.77 1.69 -9.68
N LYS A 69 -10.35 1.20 -8.58
CA LYS A 69 -10.76 -0.20 -8.43
C LYS A 69 -11.68 -0.70 -9.56
N ASN A 70 -12.49 0.18 -10.15
CA ASN A 70 -13.42 -0.15 -11.22
C ASN A 70 -12.77 -0.24 -12.61
N GLY A 71 -11.55 0.30 -12.78
CA GLY A 71 -10.83 0.32 -14.07
C GLY A 71 -9.77 -0.77 -14.23
N PHE A 72 -9.43 -1.49 -13.16
CA PHE A 72 -8.35 -2.47 -13.14
C PHE A 72 -8.80 -3.79 -12.50
N GLU A 73 -8.18 -4.89 -12.94
CA GLU A 73 -8.45 -6.22 -12.39
C GLU A 73 -8.18 -6.20 -10.87
N ASN A 74 -6.98 -5.72 -10.50
CA ASN A 74 -6.51 -5.69 -9.12
C ASN A 74 -6.04 -4.29 -8.71
N ILE A 75 -6.18 -4.00 -7.42
CA ILE A 75 -5.57 -2.84 -6.76
C ILE A 75 -4.89 -3.26 -5.46
N PHE A 76 -3.67 -2.78 -5.26
CA PHE A 76 -2.90 -3.02 -4.05
C PHE A 76 -2.48 -1.72 -3.39
N ILE A 77 -2.57 -1.68 -2.06
CA ILE A 77 -2.10 -0.57 -1.22
C ILE A 77 -0.76 -0.99 -0.66
N VAL A 78 0.30 -0.34 -1.14
CA VAL A 78 1.69 -0.66 -0.83
C VAL A 78 2.18 0.30 0.26
N LEU A 79 2.35 -0.21 1.48
CA LEU A 79 2.75 0.58 2.65
C LEU A 79 4.23 0.36 2.97
N VAL A 80 5.07 1.30 2.57
CA VAL A 80 6.52 1.25 2.79
C VAL A 80 6.85 1.68 4.22
N CYS A 81 7.34 0.74 5.01
CA CYS A 81 7.65 0.88 6.43
C CYS A 81 9.12 1.31 6.63
N ASN A 82 9.49 2.47 6.08
CA ASN A 82 10.87 2.95 6.04
C ASN A 82 11.85 1.90 5.49
N ASP A 83 12.95 1.64 6.18
CA ASP A 83 13.97 0.64 5.87
C ASP A 83 13.59 -0.78 6.33
N ASN A 84 12.44 -0.97 6.99
CA ASN A 84 12.05 -2.26 7.53
C ASN A 84 11.47 -3.23 6.49
N GLY A 85 10.77 -2.70 5.48
CA GLY A 85 10.10 -3.51 4.46
C GLY A 85 8.77 -2.92 3.98
N ILE A 86 7.99 -3.74 3.29
CA ILE A 86 6.74 -3.35 2.63
C ILE A 86 5.60 -4.22 3.15
N CYS A 87 4.54 -3.57 3.62
CA CYS A 87 3.26 -4.22 3.94
C CYS A 87 2.28 -3.97 2.79
N CYS A 88 1.97 -5.01 2.02
CA CYS A 88 1.09 -4.92 0.85
C CYS A 88 -0.31 -5.45 1.17
N LEU A 89 -1.32 -4.60 1.02
CA LEU A 89 -2.74 -4.93 1.18
C LEU A 89 -3.38 -5.06 -0.20
N ASN A 90 -4.19 -6.09 -0.43
CA ASN A 90 -5.18 -6.08 -1.50
C ASN A 90 -6.38 -5.19 -1.11
N TYR A 91 -7.30 -4.97 -2.05
CA TYR A 91 -8.46 -4.12 -1.82
C TYR A 91 -9.35 -4.59 -0.65
N GLN A 92 -9.58 -5.90 -0.54
CA GLN A 92 -10.44 -6.46 0.51
C GLN A 92 -9.81 -6.28 1.90
N GLU A 93 -8.50 -6.50 2.02
CA GLU A 93 -7.71 -6.22 3.22
C GLU A 93 -7.78 -4.73 3.59
N PHE A 94 -7.68 -3.84 2.60
CA PHE A 94 -7.83 -2.39 2.81
C PHE A 94 -9.23 -2.02 3.33
N CYS A 95 -10.29 -2.52 2.70
CA CYS A 95 -11.67 -2.31 3.13
C CYS A 95 -11.99 -2.94 4.50
N THR A 96 -11.22 -3.96 4.93
CA THR A 96 -11.37 -4.58 6.25
C THR A 96 -10.85 -3.67 7.36
N VAL A 97 -9.84 -2.84 7.08
CA VAL A 97 -9.22 -1.97 8.10
C VAL A 97 -9.69 -0.52 8.02
N ILE A 98 -10.25 -0.12 6.88
CA ILE A 98 -10.85 1.20 6.64
C ILE A 98 -12.23 1.04 6.00
N SER A 99 -13.24 1.66 6.59
CA SER A 99 -14.62 1.68 6.07
C SER A 99 -14.72 2.63 4.87
N VAL A 100 -14.45 2.17 3.65
CA VAL A 100 -14.33 3.05 2.46
C VAL A 100 -15.60 3.86 2.14
N GLU A 101 -16.79 3.35 2.48
CA GLU A 101 -18.08 4.01 2.24
C GLU A 101 -18.48 5.02 3.33
N SER A 102 -17.89 4.93 4.53
CA SER A 102 -18.21 5.87 5.62
C SER A 102 -17.54 7.24 5.38
N ASN A 103 -18.24 8.32 5.77
CA ASN A 103 -17.67 9.67 5.80
C ASN A 103 -17.03 10.02 7.16
N ASP A 104 -16.85 9.05 8.04
CA ASP A 104 -16.18 9.27 9.33
C ASP A 104 -14.65 9.37 9.13
N PHE A 105 -14.08 10.48 9.61
CA PHE A 105 -12.65 10.76 9.58
C PHE A 105 -12.18 11.11 11.01
N PRO A 106 -10.90 10.88 11.35
CA PRO A 106 -9.77 10.53 10.48
C PRO A 106 -9.66 9.03 10.16
N LYS A 107 -9.24 8.72 8.93
CA LYS A 107 -8.93 7.34 8.51
C LYS A 107 -7.43 7.11 8.41
N TRP A 108 -6.98 5.98 8.94
CA TRP A 108 -5.57 5.63 9.00
C TRP A 108 -5.36 4.12 9.02
N ILE A 109 -4.17 3.68 8.61
CA ILE A 109 -3.70 2.30 8.75
C ILE A 109 -2.40 2.31 9.55
N LYS A 110 -2.27 1.39 10.49
CA LYS A 110 -1.05 1.10 11.25
C LYS A 110 -0.51 -0.27 10.87
N ALA A 111 0.74 -0.30 10.42
CA ALA A 111 1.52 -1.51 10.29
C ALA A 111 2.45 -1.63 11.51
N ARG A 112 2.33 -2.71 12.28
CA ARG A 112 3.20 -3.02 13.41
C ARG A 112 3.98 -4.29 13.12
N ARG A 113 5.29 -4.26 13.33
CA ARG A 113 6.18 -5.42 13.17
C ARG A 113 7.33 -5.34 14.17
N GLN A 114 7.70 -6.50 14.71
CA GLN A 114 8.96 -6.70 15.44
C GLN A 114 9.98 -7.38 14.52
N LYS A 115 11.26 -7.39 14.93
CA LYS A 115 12.34 -8.01 14.13
C LYS A 115 12.01 -9.48 13.85
N GLY A 116 12.02 -9.87 12.58
CA GLY A 116 11.75 -11.25 12.14
C GLY A 116 10.26 -11.63 12.06
N GLU A 117 9.34 -10.78 12.49
CA GLU A 117 7.90 -11.08 12.42
C GLU A 117 7.24 -10.64 11.11
N LYS A 118 5.99 -11.04 10.91
CA LYS A 118 5.06 -10.46 9.92
C LYS A 118 4.38 -9.19 10.46
N TYR A 119 3.85 -8.35 9.59
CA TYR A 119 3.10 -7.13 9.94
C TYR A 119 1.72 -7.48 10.50
N ALA A 120 1.42 -7.02 11.72
CA ALA A 120 0.05 -6.88 12.21
C ALA A 120 -0.52 -5.55 11.70
N VAL A 121 -1.72 -5.60 11.11
CA VAL A 121 -2.35 -4.45 10.46
C VAL A 121 -3.65 -4.09 11.16
N THR A 122 -3.74 -2.85 11.61
CA THR A 122 -4.96 -2.25 12.16
C THR A 122 -5.27 -0.95 11.43
N GLY A 123 -6.53 -0.55 11.37
CA GLY A 123 -6.94 0.74 10.85
C GLY A 123 -7.96 1.41 11.75
N SER A 124 -8.45 2.56 11.30
CA SER A 124 -9.48 3.35 12.00
C SER A 124 -10.76 2.57 12.26
N ASP A 125 -11.10 1.63 11.39
CA ASP A 125 -12.41 0.98 11.36
C ASP A 125 -12.35 -0.54 11.58
N GLY A 126 -11.16 -1.11 11.69
CA GLY A 126 -11.00 -2.55 11.82
C GLY A 126 -9.56 -3.02 11.96
N LYS A 127 -9.38 -4.34 11.90
CA LYS A 127 -8.08 -4.99 11.94
C LYS A 127 -8.11 -6.28 11.14
N LEU A 128 -6.97 -6.65 10.57
CA LEU A 128 -6.82 -7.98 10.00
C LEU A 128 -6.68 -9.01 11.13
N THR A 129 -7.26 -10.19 10.93
CA THR A 129 -7.15 -11.34 11.85
C THR A 129 -5.85 -12.12 11.66
N TYR A 130 -5.15 -11.87 10.55
CA TYR A 130 -3.87 -12.48 10.19
C TYR A 130 -2.78 -11.41 9.99
N LYS A 131 -1.53 -11.87 9.91
CA LYS A 131 -0.37 -10.99 9.66
C LYS A 131 0.10 -11.09 8.21
N ILE A 132 0.65 -9.99 7.69
CA ILE A 132 1.16 -9.88 6.31
C ILE A 132 2.69 -9.97 6.31
N GLY A 133 3.25 -10.84 5.48
CA GLY A 133 4.70 -10.96 5.32
C GLY A 133 5.29 -9.82 4.50
N ASP A 134 6.53 -9.43 4.78
CA ASP A 134 7.29 -8.57 3.87
C ASP A 134 7.54 -9.26 2.51
N SER A 135 7.68 -10.59 2.52
CA SER A 135 7.78 -11.43 1.32
C SER A 135 6.48 -11.52 0.52
N ASP A 136 5.34 -11.15 1.11
CA ASP A 136 4.06 -11.14 0.39
C ASP A 136 4.08 -10.06 -0.69
N PHE A 137 4.97 -9.07 -0.59
CA PHE A 137 5.30 -8.16 -1.69
C PHE A 137 6.61 -8.61 -2.37
N PRO A 138 6.74 -8.58 -3.70
CA PRO A 138 5.68 -8.29 -4.67
C PRO A 138 4.82 -9.51 -5.02
N GLN A 139 4.97 -10.66 -4.33
CA GLN A 139 4.30 -11.92 -4.70
C GLN A 139 2.78 -11.79 -4.85
N LYS A 140 2.10 -10.99 -4.01
CA LYS A 140 0.66 -10.72 -4.10
C LYS A 140 0.20 -10.08 -5.43
N ILE A 141 1.11 -9.44 -6.16
CA ILE A 141 0.80 -8.67 -7.38
C ILE A 141 0.73 -9.57 -8.63
N TYR A 142 1.31 -10.78 -8.57
CA TYR A 142 1.34 -11.76 -9.66
C TYR A 142 0.43 -12.95 -9.37
#